data_AF-A0A7S0RWV3-F1
#
_entry.id   AF-A0A7S0RWV3-F1
#
_cell.length_a   1.000
_cell.length_b   1.000
_cell.length_c   1.000
_cell.angle_alpha   90.00
_cell.angle_beta   90.00
_cell.angle_gamma   90.00
#
_symmetry.space_group_name_H-M   'P 1'
#
loop_
_entity.id
_entity.type
_entity.pdbx_description
1 polymer ?
#
loop_
_entity_poly.entity_id
_entity_poly.type
_entity_poly.pdbx_seq_one_letter_code
_entity_poly.pdbx_strand_id
1 'polypeptide(L)'
;AVMVIGHVACYVALRAVLLQQHDHMRRVFYQAHAIDRSQVLIVQTRNMAFCQRPGTPLTSACTQYKTPATFYNNYRIVVNDMERFHQMVYLGITKPASITDRATYDLWTSPSVTYETPLDTRTARAVNATEPTTDGLFVLGNKYIAVARELLYLAQSIKAQCETSRAYRFLMINGPQALIAAYSKSLDYLASAAYKHLGDLKTDIIILLVLEVLVVQLACTLYLCALSWKVDRVRVWTLLSLVGLPGPVVRSMAAVPLPVLDEDDGGSDDEAEDRKGAAAAGGGGGGDDPPVQSAAGAKMVAAANAVKSMVAVAGAASAAAKLHSGPNGAGTAAAAASGGDKAIVVAGEGGDEEGVAAMQQLLLQDQ
;
A
#
# COMPACT_ATOMS: atom_id res chain seq x y z
N ALA A 1 -22.46 18.10 -9.54
CA ALA A 1 -21.14 18.75 -9.32
C ALA A 1 -20.74 18.72 -7.85
N VAL A 2 -21.44 19.43 -6.95
CA VAL A 2 -21.08 19.53 -5.51
C VAL A 2 -20.92 18.16 -4.81
N MET A 3 -21.81 17.21 -5.07
CA MET A 3 -21.72 15.85 -4.50
C MET A 3 -20.44 15.11 -4.90
N VAL A 4 -20.11 15.10 -6.20
CA VAL A 4 -18.89 14.46 -6.70
C VAL A 4 -17.65 15.13 -6.08
N ILE A 5 -17.67 16.46 -5.96
CA ILE A 5 -16.59 17.20 -5.30
C ILE A 5 -16.46 16.79 -3.83
N GLY A 6 -17.57 16.63 -3.10
CA GLY A 6 -17.57 16.18 -1.72
C GLY A 6 -16.96 14.78 -1.54
N HIS A 7 -17.39 13.80 -2.34
CA HIS A 7 -16.81 12.46 -2.29
C HIS A 7 -15.34 12.44 -2.67
N VAL A 8 -14.94 13.20 -3.70
CA VAL A 8 -13.53 13.31 -4.10
C VAL A 8 -12.69 13.92 -2.97
N ALA A 9 -13.20 14.94 -2.28
CA ALA A 9 -12.52 15.54 -1.14
C ALA A 9 -12.35 14.55 0.03
N CYS A 10 -13.40 13.80 0.40
CA CYS A 10 -13.33 12.75 1.42
C CYS A 10 -12.32 11.66 1.04
N TYR A 11 -12.32 11.22 -0.22
CA TYR A 11 -11.39 10.22 -0.72
C TYR A 11 -9.93 10.71 -0.65
N VAL A 12 -9.66 11.95 -1.05
CA VAL A 12 -8.32 12.55 -0.98
C VAL A 12 -7.86 12.66 0.48
N ALA A 13 -8.74 13.07 1.40
CA ALA A 13 -8.44 13.12 2.83
C ALA A 13 -8.11 11.72 3.37
N LEU A 14 -8.94 10.72 3.08
CA LEU A 14 -8.70 9.34 3.49
C LEU A 14 -7.36 8.81 2.96
N ARG A 15 -7.06 9.06 1.67
CA ARG A 15 -5.79 8.67 1.06
C ARG A 15 -4.61 9.33 1.77
N ALA A 16 -4.70 10.62 2.10
CA ALA A 16 -3.64 11.34 2.80
C ALA A 16 -3.35 10.72 4.18
N VAL A 17 -4.39 10.40 4.95
CA VAL A 17 -4.22 9.75 6.26
C VAL A 17 -3.66 8.34 6.11
N LEU A 18 -4.12 7.55 5.13
CA LEU A 18 -3.58 6.20 4.88
C LEU A 18 -2.09 6.23 4.49
N LEU A 19 -1.68 7.17 3.64
CA LEU A 19 -0.27 7.33 3.25
C LEU A 19 0.61 7.67 4.46
N GLN A 20 0.14 8.55 5.34
CA GLN A 20 0.85 8.89 6.58
C GLN A 20 1.05 7.66 7.48
N GLN A 21 0.06 6.80 7.61
CA GLN A 21 0.16 5.58 8.42
C GLN A 21 1.08 4.55 7.79
N HIS A 22 1.07 4.44 6.46
CA HIS A 22 1.98 3.58 5.73
C HIS A 22 3.44 3.99 5.97
N ASP A 23 3.75 5.29 6.02
CA ASP A 23 5.08 5.79 6.35
C ASP A 23 5.53 5.37 7.77
N HIS A 24 4.64 5.40 8.75
CA HIS A 24 4.96 4.94 10.11
C HIS A 24 5.27 3.44 10.17
N MET A 25 4.44 2.59 9.55
CA MET A 25 4.68 1.15 9.49
C MET A 25 5.96 0.80 8.73
N ARG A 26 6.23 1.51 7.63
CA ARG A 26 7.42 1.32 6.81
C ARG A 26 8.71 1.59 7.59
N ARG A 27 8.71 2.53 8.54
CA ARG A 27 9.87 2.75 9.43
C ARG A 27 10.09 1.62 10.42
N VAL A 28 9.02 1.08 11.00
CA VAL A 28 9.10 -0.13 11.86
C VAL A 28 9.70 -1.29 11.07
N PHE A 29 9.25 -1.47 9.82
CA PHE A 29 9.80 -2.46 8.90
C PHE A 29 11.29 -2.26 8.62
N TYR A 30 11.73 -1.05 8.26
CA TYR A 30 13.16 -0.78 8.04
C TYR A 30 14.00 -0.97 9.31
N GLN A 31 13.47 -0.60 10.47
CA GLN A 31 14.15 -0.82 11.74
C GLN A 31 14.31 -2.32 12.05
N ALA A 32 13.28 -3.12 11.82
CA ALA A 32 13.34 -4.57 11.97
C ALA A 32 14.37 -5.19 11.01
N HIS A 33 14.41 -4.74 9.76
CA HIS A 33 15.42 -5.19 8.80
C HIS A 33 16.84 -4.74 9.15
N ALA A 34 17.03 -3.53 9.69
CA ALA A 34 18.34 -3.09 10.18
C ALA A 34 18.85 -4.00 11.32
N ILE A 35 17.96 -4.42 12.22
CA ILE A 35 18.28 -5.39 13.29
C ILE A 35 18.66 -6.74 12.70
N ASP A 36 17.83 -7.30 11.81
CA ASP A 36 18.11 -8.57 11.13
C ASP A 36 19.49 -8.55 10.45
N ARG A 37 19.75 -7.52 9.64
CA ARG A 37 21.03 -7.37 8.93
C ARG A 37 22.21 -7.22 9.88
N SER A 38 22.05 -6.54 11.01
CA SER A 38 23.10 -6.47 12.04
C SER A 38 23.42 -7.85 12.64
N GLN A 39 22.41 -8.69 12.89
CA GLN A 39 22.61 -10.05 13.41
C GLN A 39 23.30 -10.95 12.39
N VAL A 40 22.84 -10.91 11.13
CA VAL A 40 23.48 -11.62 10.03
C VAL A 40 24.95 -11.19 9.88
N LEU A 41 25.24 -9.90 10.01
CA LEU A 41 26.60 -9.39 9.93
C LEU A 41 27.51 -9.92 11.04
N ILE A 42 26.99 -10.03 12.28
CA ILE A 42 27.73 -10.63 13.41
C ILE A 42 28.04 -12.10 13.11
N VAL A 43 27.05 -12.87 12.66
CA VAL A 43 27.23 -14.29 12.33
C VAL A 43 28.23 -14.47 11.20
N GLN A 44 28.12 -13.69 10.12
CA GLN A 44 29.07 -13.75 9.01
C GLN A 44 30.47 -13.32 9.43
N THR A 45 30.60 -12.30 10.28
CA THR A 45 31.90 -11.87 10.84
C THR A 45 32.56 -13.01 11.62
N ARG A 46 31.79 -13.70 12.46
CA ARG A 46 32.27 -14.86 13.23
C ARG A 46 32.65 -16.03 12.31
N ASN A 47 31.83 -16.33 11.31
CA ASN A 47 32.10 -17.39 10.35
C ASN A 47 33.35 -17.07 9.51
N MET A 48 33.55 -15.81 9.13
CA MET A 48 34.76 -15.36 8.41
C MET A 48 36.01 -15.70 9.20
N ALA A 49 36.05 -15.28 10.47
CA ALA A 49 37.16 -15.52 11.36
C ALA A 49 37.41 -17.02 11.57
N PHE A 50 36.35 -17.80 11.79
CA PHE A 50 36.45 -19.25 11.97
C PHE A 50 36.97 -19.96 10.72
N CYS A 51 36.37 -19.71 9.55
CA CYS A 51 36.71 -20.40 8.30
C CYS A 51 38.08 -20.00 7.73
N GLN A 52 38.64 -18.86 8.15
CA GLN A 52 39.98 -18.43 7.75
C GLN A 52 41.11 -19.01 8.61
N ARG A 53 40.79 -19.74 9.70
CA ARG A 53 41.82 -20.36 10.55
C ARG A 53 42.50 -21.54 9.83
N PRO A 54 43.85 -21.65 9.92
CA PRO A 54 44.58 -22.74 9.28
C PRO A 54 44.19 -24.09 9.90
N GLY A 55 44.00 -25.11 9.05
CA GLY A 55 43.64 -26.46 9.48
C GLY A 55 42.17 -26.67 9.83
N THR A 56 41.29 -25.67 9.63
CA THR A 56 39.85 -25.82 9.84
C THR A 56 39.27 -26.73 8.76
N PRO A 57 38.61 -27.85 9.13
CA PRO A 57 37.95 -28.69 8.14
C PRO A 57 36.80 -27.92 7.47
N LEU A 58 36.48 -28.27 6.22
CA LEU A 58 35.33 -27.74 5.50
C LEU A 58 34.04 -28.24 6.16
N THR A 59 33.62 -27.58 7.25
CA THR A 59 32.33 -27.82 7.89
C THR A 59 31.22 -27.17 7.07
N SER A 60 29.97 -27.57 7.31
CA SER A 60 28.79 -27.02 6.62
C SER A 60 28.67 -25.49 6.69
N ALA A 61 29.24 -24.86 7.73
CA ALA A 61 29.30 -23.40 7.84
C ALA A 61 30.30 -22.76 6.87
N CYS A 62 31.37 -23.46 6.49
CA CYS A 62 32.40 -22.98 5.57
C CYS A 62 32.16 -23.41 4.12
N THR A 63 31.30 -24.39 3.86
CA THR A 63 31.00 -24.88 2.49
C THR A 63 30.26 -23.83 1.65
N GLN A 64 29.41 -23.01 2.25
CA GLN A 64 28.75 -21.88 1.56
C GLN A 64 29.76 -20.80 1.13
N TYR A 65 30.98 -20.86 1.66
CA TYR A 65 32.07 -19.93 1.41
C TYR A 65 33.23 -20.59 0.67
N LYS A 66 32.91 -21.57 -0.20
CA LYS A 66 33.86 -22.34 -1.04
C LYS A 66 34.91 -21.48 -1.73
N THR A 67 34.55 -20.26 -2.14
CA THR A 67 35.52 -19.27 -2.61
C THR A 67 35.51 -18.04 -1.70
N PRO A 68 36.69 -17.47 -1.37
CA PRO A 68 36.77 -16.21 -0.64
C PRO A 68 35.95 -15.09 -1.32
N ALA A 69 35.91 -15.07 -2.65
CA ALA A 69 35.16 -14.07 -3.42
C ALA A 69 33.65 -14.11 -3.11
N THR A 70 33.04 -15.30 -3.06
CA THR A 70 31.62 -15.46 -2.70
C THR A 70 31.34 -14.95 -1.28
N PHE A 71 32.21 -15.28 -0.32
CA PHE A 71 32.09 -14.76 1.05
C PHE A 71 32.08 -13.23 1.08
N TYR A 72 33.09 -12.60 0.45
CA TYR A 72 33.23 -11.15 0.47
C TYR A 72 32.07 -10.43 -0.21
N ASN A 73 31.54 -11.00 -1.30
CA ASN A 73 30.36 -10.45 -1.97
C ASN A 73 29.12 -10.53 -1.07
N ASN A 74 28.87 -11.68 -0.43
CA ASN A 74 27.74 -11.83 0.47
C ASN A 74 27.83 -10.89 1.68
N TYR A 75 29.03 -10.75 2.27
CA TYR A 75 29.27 -9.83 3.37
C TYR A 75 29.02 -8.38 2.95
N ARG A 76 29.54 -7.98 1.77
CA ARG A 76 29.32 -6.63 1.22
C ARG A 76 27.84 -6.33 1.00
N ILE A 77 27.06 -7.29 0.49
CA ILE A 77 25.61 -7.14 0.33
C ILE A 77 24.95 -6.88 1.67
N VAL A 78 25.26 -7.67 2.70
CA VAL A 78 24.69 -7.48 4.05
C VAL A 78 25.06 -6.13 4.65
N VAL A 79 26.31 -5.67 4.49
CA VAL A 79 26.74 -4.33 4.95
C VAL A 79 25.98 -3.23 4.24
N ASN A 80 25.80 -3.33 2.92
CA ASN A 80 25.06 -2.34 2.14
C ASN A 80 23.56 -2.34 2.49
N ASP A 81 22.96 -3.52 2.68
CA ASP A 81 21.58 -3.64 3.15
C ASP A 81 21.42 -3.00 4.53
N MET A 82 22.33 -3.29 5.46
CA MET A 82 22.33 -2.69 6.79
C MET A 82 22.43 -1.18 6.74
N GLU A 83 23.34 -0.63 5.92
CA GLU A 83 23.47 0.81 5.72
C GLU A 83 22.19 1.41 5.17
N ARG A 84 21.64 0.80 4.11
CA ARG A 84 20.40 1.25 3.48
C ARG A 84 19.28 1.33 4.52
N PHE A 85 19.05 0.27 5.29
CA PHE A 85 17.97 0.25 6.28
C PHE A 85 18.23 1.21 7.45
N HIS A 86 19.46 1.26 7.97
CA HIS A 86 19.85 2.21 9.03
C HIS A 86 19.62 3.66 8.62
N GLN A 87 20.04 4.02 7.40
CA GLN A 87 19.83 5.36 6.86
C GLN A 87 18.37 5.64 6.57
N MET A 88 17.61 4.68 6.03
CA MET A 88 16.18 4.87 5.71
C MET A 88 15.32 5.14 6.96
N VAL A 89 15.69 4.60 8.13
CA VAL A 89 14.95 4.88 9.38
C VAL A 89 15.12 6.34 9.81
N TYR A 90 16.34 6.89 9.71
CA TYR A 90 16.66 8.24 10.20
C TYR A 90 16.53 9.35 9.15
N LEU A 91 17.01 9.11 7.93
CA LEU A 91 17.01 10.07 6.83
C LEU A 91 15.77 9.95 5.94
N GLY A 92 15.10 8.79 5.93
CA GLY A 92 14.02 8.52 4.98
C GLY A 92 14.54 8.17 3.57
N ILE A 93 13.62 7.87 2.65
CA ILE A 93 13.96 7.45 1.27
C ILE A 93 13.94 8.65 0.31
N THR A 94 12.81 9.36 0.29
CA THR A 94 12.54 10.45 -0.66
C THR A 94 12.51 11.81 0.01
N LYS A 95 12.14 11.84 1.30
CA LYS A 95 12.07 13.04 2.12
C LYS A 95 12.75 12.77 3.46
N PRO A 96 13.36 13.80 4.08
CA PRO A 96 13.88 13.70 5.44
C PRO A 96 12.84 13.07 6.36
N ALA A 97 13.17 11.92 6.95
CA ALA A 97 12.25 11.26 7.88
C ALA A 97 12.06 12.13 9.11
N SER A 98 10.89 12.76 9.22
CA SER A 98 10.51 13.47 10.43
C SER A 98 10.18 12.45 11.51
N ILE A 99 11.11 12.17 12.43
CA ILE A 99 10.83 11.37 13.63
C ILE A 99 10.00 12.27 14.55
N THR A 100 8.69 12.03 14.58
CA THR A 100 7.72 12.83 15.36
C THR A 100 7.80 12.52 16.85
N ASP A 101 8.08 11.27 17.20
CA ASP A 101 8.22 10.86 18.60
C ASP A 101 9.55 11.33 19.20
N ARG A 102 9.45 12.12 20.27
CA ARG A 102 10.62 12.72 20.92
C ARG A 102 11.55 11.67 21.52
N ALA A 103 11.02 10.61 22.13
CA ALA A 103 11.82 9.57 22.75
C ALA A 103 12.66 8.81 21.71
N THR A 104 12.05 8.49 20.56
CA THR A 104 12.76 7.92 19.41
C THR A 104 13.83 8.89 18.90
N TYR A 105 13.49 10.17 18.70
CA TYR A 105 14.46 11.16 18.20
C TYR A 105 15.67 11.30 19.14
N ASP A 106 15.43 11.37 20.45
CA ASP A 106 16.48 11.51 21.45
C ASP A 106 17.39 10.27 21.51
N LEU A 107 16.84 9.06 21.38
CA LEU A 107 17.64 7.83 21.27
C LEU A 107 18.58 7.83 20.05
N TRP A 108 18.09 8.37 18.92
CA TRP A 108 18.86 8.42 17.67
C TRP A 108 19.95 9.49 17.66
N THR A 109 19.69 10.64 18.28
CA THR A 109 20.55 11.82 18.18
C THR A 109 21.37 12.11 19.43
N SER A 110 20.83 11.81 20.62
CA SER A 110 21.48 12.14 21.89
C SER A 110 22.43 11.02 22.33
N PRO A 111 23.54 11.36 23.03
CA PRO A 111 24.54 10.41 23.49
C PRO A 111 24.02 9.53 24.63
N SER A 112 23.17 8.57 24.29
CA SER A 112 22.42 7.72 25.23
C SER A 112 22.82 6.24 25.16
N VAL A 113 23.55 5.84 24.11
CA VAL A 113 23.99 4.45 23.93
C VAL A 113 25.46 4.32 24.29
N THR A 114 25.74 3.57 25.34
CA THR A 114 27.10 3.24 25.77
C THR A 114 27.68 2.12 24.90
N TYR A 115 28.91 2.29 24.42
CA TYR A 115 29.62 1.27 23.66
C TYR A 115 31.12 1.29 23.95
N GLU A 116 31.83 0.23 23.55
CA GLU A 116 33.27 0.08 23.74
C GLU A 116 34.05 0.32 22.44
N THR A 117 35.07 1.17 22.48
CA THR A 117 36.01 1.32 21.35
C THR A 117 37.29 0.55 21.66
N PRO A 118 37.57 -0.59 21.01
CA PRO A 118 38.83 -1.30 21.19
C PRO A 118 39.97 -0.48 20.56
N LEU A 119 41.15 -0.53 21.18
CA LEU A 119 42.39 -0.01 20.61
C LEU A 119 43.27 -1.15 20.09
N ASP A 120 44.01 -0.86 19.03
CA ASP A 120 45.08 -1.73 18.52
C ASP A 120 46.33 -1.62 19.42
N THR A 121 46.22 -2.12 20.64
CA THR A 121 47.34 -2.23 21.58
C THR A 121 47.77 -3.68 21.76
N ARG A 122 49.06 -3.91 22.11
CA ARG A 122 49.64 -5.26 22.28
C ARG A 122 48.82 -6.13 23.25
N THR A 123 48.25 -5.52 24.27
CA THR A 123 47.19 -6.09 25.10
C THR A 123 45.88 -5.43 24.70
N ALA A 124 44.81 -6.19 24.51
CA ALA A 124 43.50 -5.63 24.19
C ALA A 124 43.11 -4.62 25.30
N ARG A 125 43.02 -3.34 24.96
CA ARG A 125 42.52 -2.31 25.85
C ARG A 125 41.35 -1.61 25.15
N ALA A 126 40.25 -1.45 25.86
CA ALA A 126 39.24 -0.50 25.46
C ALA A 126 39.74 0.91 25.82
N VAL A 127 39.52 1.90 24.95
CA VAL A 127 39.67 3.33 25.32
C VAL A 127 38.91 3.63 26.61
N ASN A 128 37.82 2.90 26.82
CA ASN A 128 36.77 3.16 27.78
C ASN A 128 36.95 2.42 29.10
N ALA A 129 38.16 1.97 29.43
CA ALA A 129 38.40 1.26 30.69
C ALA A 129 38.05 2.10 31.93
N THR A 130 37.92 3.43 31.78
CA THR A 130 37.56 4.37 32.85
C THR A 130 36.22 5.06 32.63
N GLU A 131 35.84 5.42 31.39
CA GLU A 131 34.53 5.99 31.07
C GLU A 131 33.96 5.39 29.78
N PRO A 132 32.70 4.90 29.76
CA PRO A 132 32.06 4.39 28.55
C PRO A 132 31.84 5.53 27.55
N THR A 133 32.22 5.33 26.28
CA THR A 133 31.83 6.26 25.21
C THR A 133 30.32 6.17 25.02
N THR A 134 29.66 7.32 25.00
CA THR A 134 28.24 7.44 24.70
C THR A 134 28.04 8.15 23.38
N ASP A 135 27.15 7.61 22.54
CA ASP A 135 26.74 8.21 21.27
C ASP A 135 25.24 8.00 21.03
N GLY A 136 24.70 8.75 20.07
CA GLY A 136 23.37 8.48 19.54
C GLY A 136 23.38 7.24 18.65
N LEU A 137 22.23 6.56 18.56
CA LEU A 137 22.09 5.35 17.75
C LEU A 137 22.44 5.59 16.27
N PHE A 138 22.19 6.79 15.73
CA PHE A 138 22.60 7.14 14.37
C PHE A 138 24.12 7.05 14.18
N VAL A 139 24.87 7.67 15.08
CA VAL A 139 26.33 7.73 15.06
C VAL A 139 26.92 6.35 15.30
N LEU A 140 26.41 5.61 16.29
CA LEU A 140 26.86 4.25 16.60
C LEU A 140 26.62 3.31 15.42
N GLY A 141 25.45 3.35 14.78
CA GLY A 141 25.15 2.53 13.61
C GLY A 141 26.07 2.86 12.43
N ASN A 142 26.32 4.14 12.16
CA ASN A 142 27.27 4.56 11.11
C ASN A 142 28.71 4.10 11.41
N LYS A 143 29.15 4.19 12.67
CA LYS A 143 30.44 3.65 13.11
C LYS A 143 30.51 2.13 12.91
N TYR A 144 29.45 1.41 13.28
CA TYR A 144 29.37 -0.04 13.08
C TYR A 144 29.46 -0.44 11.61
N ILE A 145 28.72 0.24 10.73
CA ILE A 145 28.78 0.03 9.28
C ILE A 145 30.17 0.35 8.73
N ALA A 146 30.78 1.47 9.15
CA ALA A 146 32.12 1.86 8.72
C ALA A 146 33.18 0.82 9.13
N VAL A 147 33.08 0.31 10.36
CA VAL A 147 33.98 -0.74 10.86
C VAL A 147 33.76 -2.07 10.14
N ALA A 148 32.51 -2.41 9.78
CA ALA A 148 32.24 -3.60 8.98
C ALA A 148 32.87 -3.49 7.57
N ARG A 149 32.85 -2.31 6.97
CA ARG A 149 33.56 -2.05 5.70
C ARG A 149 35.07 -2.16 5.87
N GLU A 150 35.62 -1.57 6.92
CA GLU A 150 37.05 -1.68 7.25
C GLU A 150 37.43 -3.16 7.38
N LEU A 151 36.62 -3.95 8.10
CA LEU A 151 36.85 -5.37 8.27
C LEU A 151 36.84 -6.13 6.94
N LEU A 152 35.94 -5.79 6.01
CA LEU A 152 35.89 -6.41 4.69
C LEU A 152 37.22 -6.23 3.93
N TYR A 153 37.85 -5.05 4.02
CA TYR A 153 39.16 -4.81 3.42
C TYR A 153 40.28 -5.54 4.17
N LEU A 154 40.28 -5.48 5.51
CA LEU A 154 41.32 -6.11 6.34
C LEU A 154 41.31 -7.64 6.27
N ALA A 155 40.13 -8.25 6.14
CA ALA A 155 39.99 -9.69 6.06
C ALA A 155 40.71 -10.29 4.84
N GLN A 156 40.79 -9.53 3.74
CA GLN A 156 41.51 -9.96 2.53
C GLN A 156 43.02 -10.04 2.75
N SER A 157 43.59 -9.10 3.53
CA SER A 157 45.03 -9.03 3.78
C SER A 157 45.49 -9.88 4.98
N ILE A 158 44.74 -9.83 6.09
CA ILE A 158 45.16 -10.37 7.39
C ILE A 158 44.74 -11.85 7.57
N LYS A 159 43.71 -12.32 6.84
CA LYS A 159 43.21 -13.70 6.85
C LYS A 159 43.03 -14.24 8.28
N ALA A 160 43.78 -15.28 8.67
CA ALA A 160 43.67 -15.96 9.96
C ALA A 160 43.82 -15.05 11.20
N GLN A 161 44.49 -13.90 11.07
CA GLN A 161 44.65 -12.95 12.17
C GLN A 161 43.49 -11.93 12.25
N CYS A 162 42.40 -12.12 11.51
CA CYS A 162 41.26 -11.21 11.51
C CYS A 162 40.67 -11.00 12.92
N GLU A 163 40.71 -12.03 13.78
CA GLU A 163 40.18 -11.98 15.16
C GLU A 163 40.92 -11.00 16.08
N THR A 164 42.18 -10.69 15.77
CA THR A 164 42.99 -9.77 16.58
C THR A 164 42.78 -8.31 16.18
N SER A 165 42.19 -8.05 15.00
CA SER A 165 41.92 -6.70 14.52
C SER A 165 40.93 -5.96 15.43
N ARG A 166 41.14 -4.65 15.63
CA ARG A 166 40.17 -3.77 16.28
C ARG A 166 38.79 -3.88 15.63
N ALA A 167 38.74 -3.91 14.30
CA ALA A 167 37.48 -3.93 13.57
C ALA A 167 36.62 -5.16 13.92
N TYR A 168 37.22 -6.36 13.94
CA TYR A 168 36.54 -7.57 14.37
C TYR A 168 36.04 -7.46 15.82
N ARG A 169 36.90 -7.01 16.75
CA ARG A 169 36.55 -6.88 18.16
C ARG A 169 35.41 -5.89 18.38
N PHE A 170 35.43 -4.76 17.68
CA PHE A 170 34.37 -3.75 17.76
C PHE A 170 33.02 -4.33 17.33
N LEU A 171 32.97 -5.08 16.22
CA LEU A 171 31.73 -5.69 15.75
C LEU A 171 31.19 -6.75 16.71
N MET A 172 32.08 -7.59 17.26
CA MET A 172 31.69 -8.69 18.14
C MET A 172 31.28 -8.25 19.54
N ILE A 173 31.89 -7.19 20.08
CA ILE A 173 31.54 -6.65 21.40
C ILE A 173 30.28 -5.78 21.29
N ASN A 174 30.27 -4.80 20.39
CA ASN A 174 29.22 -3.78 20.35
C ASN A 174 27.97 -4.21 19.58
N GLY A 175 28.09 -5.12 18.61
CA GLY A 175 26.97 -5.63 17.83
C GLY A 175 25.86 -6.24 18.69
N PRO A 176 26.13 -7.34 19.42
CA PRO A 176 25.11 -8.04 20.21
C PRO A 176 24.64 -7.26 21.43
N GLN A 177 25.48 -6.40 22.01
CA GLN A 177 25.16 -5.68 23.23
C GLN A 177 24.58 -4.30 22.93
N ALA A 178 25.43 -3.33 22.60
CA ALA A 178 25.03 -1.93 22.49
C ALA A 178 24.09 -1.68 21.31
N LEU A 179 24.43 -2.17 20.12
CA LEU A 179 23.70 -1.86 18.91
C LEU A 179 22.34 -2.54 18.86
N ILE A 180 22.27 -3.86 19.10
CA ILE A 180 21.01 -4.60 19.10
C ILE A 180 20.09 -4.12 20.21
N ALA A 181 20.59 -3.83 21.42
CA ALA A 181 19.76 -3.30 22.50
C ALA A 181 19.22 -1.90 22.20
N ALA A 182 20.02 -1.03 21.57
CA ALA A 182 19.55 0.29 21.16
C ALA A 182 18.54 0.21 20.03
N TYR A 183 18.76 -0.68 19.06
CA TYR A 183 17.82 -0.89 17.97
C TYR A 183 16.49 -1.51 18.43
N SER A 184 16.51 -2.47 19.36
CA SER A 184 15.28 -3.04 19.92
C SER A 184 14.50 -2.00 20.72
N LYS A 185 15.18 -1.19 21.54
CA LYS A 185 14.56 -0.06 22.24
C LYS A 185 13.94 0.95 21.27
N SER A 186 14.63 1.25 20.16
CA SER A 186 14.07 2.12 19.11
C SER A 186 12.86 1.48 18.42
N LEU A 187 12.88 0.16 18.21
CA LEU A 187 11.76 -0.58 17.62
C LEU A 187 10.53 -0.52 18.53
N ASP A 188 10.71 -0.67 19.84
CA ASP A 188 9.62 -0.56 20.82
C ASP A 188 8.97 0.82 20.81
N TYR A 189 9.78 1.90 20.75
CA TYR A 189 9.24 3.26 20.64
C TYR A 189 8.51 3.49 19.31
N LEU A 190 9.08 3.05 18.19
CA LEU A 190 8.44 3.17 16.87
C LEU A 190 7.15 2.34 16.80
N ALA A 191 7.13 1.13 17.34
CA ALA A 191 5.95 0.28 17.39
C ALA A 191 4.87 0.90 18.27
N SER A 192 5.23 1.39 19.47
CA SER A 192 4.29 2.09 20.36
C SER A 192 3.69 3.34 19.69
N ALA A 193 4.51 4.13 19.00
CA ALA A 193 4.04 5.28 18.23
C ALA A 193 3.10 4.87 17.10
N ALA A 194 3.45 3.82 16.33
CA ALA A 194 2.60 3.29 15.26
C ALA A 194 1.26 2.78 15.77
N TYR A 195 1.23 2.09 16.93
CA TYR A 195 -0.02 1.64 17.55
C TYR A 195 -0.91 2.80 18.00
N LYS A 196 -0.33 3.88 18.55
CA LYS A 196 -1.08 5.09 18.91
C LYS A 196 -1.70 5.73 17.66
N HIS A 197 -0.91 5.89 16.60
CA HIS A 197 -1.39 6.45 15.34
C HIS A 197 -2.46 5.60 14.65
N LEU A 198 -2.43 4.27 14.81
CA LEU A 198 -3.49 3.39 14.33
C LEU A 198 -4.80 3.60 15.11
N GLY A 199 -4.71 3.89 16.41
CA GLY A 199 -5.86 4.27 17.24
C GLY A 199 -6.50 5.58 16.77
N ASP A 200 -5.67 6.58 16.46
CA ASP A 200 -6.11 7.85 15.90
C ASP A 200 -6.75 7.66 14.52
N LEU A 201 -6.10 6.89 13.63
CA LEU A 201 -6.64 6.54 12.30
C LEU A 201 -8.03 5.91 12.39
N LYS A 202 -8.22 4.96 13.31
CA LYS A 202 -9.52 4.31 13.50
C LYS A 202 -10.60 5.35 13.83
N THR A 203 -10.25 6.33 14.66
CA THR A 203 -11.17 7.40 15.07
C THR A 203 -11.47 8.33 13.90
N ASP A 204 -10.44 8.73 13.13
CA ASP A 204 -10.58 9.58 11.95
C ASP A 204 -11.41 8.92 10.85
N ILE A 205 -11.20 7.63 10.58
CA ILE A 205 -11.99 6.87 9.60
C ILE A 205 -13.45 6.81 10.03
N ILE A 206 -13.74 6.57 11.32
CA ILE A 206 -15.11 6.57 11.83
C ILE A 206 -15.75 7.95 11.64
N ILE A 207 -15.03 9.03 11.96
CA ILE A 207 -15.52 10.40 11.77
C ILE A 207 -15.81 10.67 10.28
N LEU A 208 -14.88 10.32 9.39
CA LEU A 208 -15.07 10.48 7.94
C LEU A 208 -16.25 9.68 7.43
N LEU A 209 -16.42 8.44 7.90
CA LEU A 209 -17.54 7.58 7.51
C LEU A 209 -18.88 8.14 8.00
N VAL A 210 -18.93 8.63 9.23
CA VAL A 210 -20.13 9.30 9.77
C VAL A 210 -20.45 10.57 8.98
N LEU A 211 -19.45 11.40 8.67
CA LEU A 211 -19.65 12.61 7.88
C LEU A 211 -20.12 12.29 6.45
N GLU A 212 -19.52 11.30 5.81
CA GLU A 212 -19.90 10.89 4.46
C GLU A 212 -21.34 10.32 4.43
N VAL A 213 -21.67 9.40 5.33
CA VAL A 213 -23.01 8.79 5.37
C VAL A 213 -24.06 9.79 5.84
N LEU A 214 -23.83 10.53 6.92
CA LEU A 214 -24.86 11.42 7.47
C LEU A 214 -25.01 12.73 6.70
N VAL A 215 -23.93 13.32 6.19
CA VAL A 215 -24.04 14.62 5.52
C VAL A 215 -24.26 14.43 4.04
N VAL A 216 -23.41 13.65 3.38
CA VAL A 216 -23.45 13.53 1.91
C VAL A 216 -24.61 12.65 1.47
N GLN A 217 -24.78 11.46 2.06
CA GLN A 217 -25.86 10.55 1.66
C GLN A 217 -27.25 11.06 2.04
N LEU A 218 -27.39 11.68 3.22
CA LEU A 218 -28.67 12.26 3.64
C LEU A 218 -29.01 13.49 2.79
N ALA A 219 -28.06 14.39 2.51
CA ALA A 219 -28.29 15.52 1.62
C ALA A 219 -28.67 15.04 0.20
N CYS A 220 -28.04 13.97 -0.29
CA CYS A 220 -28.39 13.35 -1.57
C CYS A 220 -29.83 12.79 -1.55
N THR A 221 -30.18 12.05 -0.50
CA THR A 221 -31.52 11.46 -0.35
C THR A 221 -32.59 12.54 -0.26
N LEU A 222 -32.35 13.61 0.51
CA LEU A 222 -33.24 14.76 0.59
C LEU A 222 -33.37 15.48 -0.76
N TYR A 223 -32.27 15.66 -1.49
CA TYR A 223 -32.28 16.28 -2.81
C TYR A 223 -33.09 15.46 -3.82
N LEU A 224 -32.90 14.14 -3.85
CA LEU A 224 -33.67 13.24 -4.71
C LEU A 224 -35.16 13.23 -4.33
N CYS A 225 -35.48 13.25 -3.04
CA CYS A 225 -36.85 13.33 -2.55
C CYS A 225 -37.51 14.67 -2.93
N ALA A 226 -36.80 15.79 -2.82
CA ALA A 226 -37.30 17.09 -3.26
C ALA A 226 -37.55 17.13 -4.79
N LEU A 227 -36.72 16.43 -5.56
CA LEU A 227 -36.85 16.37 -7.01
C LEU A 227 -38.00 15.45 -7.43
N SER A 228 -38.20 14.32 -6.74
CA SER A 228 -39.37 13.46 -6.98
C SER A 228 -40.68 14.18 -6.65
N TRP A 229 -40.75 14.91 -5.54
CA TRP A 229 -41.92 15.72 -5.20
C TRP A 229 -42.26 16.77 -6.26
N LYS A 230 -41.25 17.41 -6.86
CA LYS A 230 -41.48 18.36 -7.97
C LYS A 230 -42.04 17.66 -9.21
N VAL A 231 -41.50 16.51 -9.58
CA VAL A 231 -41.97 15.72 -10.73
C VAL A 231 -43.39 15.22 -10.50
N ASP A 232 -43.67 14.70 -9.31
CA ASP A 232 -45.00 14.20 -8.94
C ASP A 232 -46.03 15.32 -8.93
N ARG A 233 -45.66 16.51 -8.42
CA ARG A 233 -46.53 17.68 -8.46
C ARG A 233 -46.87 18.05 -9.90
N VAL A 234 -45.90 18.09 -10.80
CA VAL A 234 -46.16 18.35 -12.24
C VAL A 234 -47.09 17.28 -12.82
N ARG A 235 -46.84 15.99 -12.54
CA ARG A 235 -47.72 14.90 -13.00
C ARG A 235 -49.15 15.04 -12.48
N VAL A 236 -49.32 15.35 -11.19
CA VAL A 236 -50.63 15.57 -10.57
C VAL A 236 -51.33 16.78 -11.19
N TRP A 237 -50.63 17.89 -11.43
CA TRP A 237 -51.20 19.05 -12.12
C TRP A 237 -51.63 18.72 -13.55
N THR A 238 -50.83 17.95 -14.29
CA THR A 238 -51.20 17.48 -15.62
C THR A 238 -52.44 16.59 -15.57
N LEU A 239 -52.52 15.64 -14.65
CA LEU A 239 -53.70 14.79 -14.46
C LEU A 239 -54.93 15.59 -14.02
N LEU A 240 -54.76 16.59 -13.14
CA LEU A 240 -55.85 17.47 -12.71
C LEU A 240 -56.38 18.32 -13.86
N SER A 241 -55.51 18.80 -14.74
CA SER A 241 -55.93 19.53 -15.95
C SER A 241 -56.76 18.66 -16.89
N LEU A 242 -56.51 17.35 -16.93
CA LEU A 242 -57.31 16.38 -17.69
C LEU A 242 -58.68 16.13 -17.05
N VAL A 243 -58.78 16.15 -15.73
CA VAL A 243 -60.06 16.01 -15.00
C VAL A 243 -60.93 17.27 -15.10
N GLY A 244 -60.32 18.44 -15.29
CA GLY A 244 -61.01 19.71 -15.50
C GLY A 244 -61.66 19.88 -16.88
N LEU A 245 -61.45 18.95 -17.83
CA LEU A 245 -62.15 18.99 -19.10
C LEU A 245 -63.63 18.62 -18.90
N PRO A 246 -64.58 19.45 -19.36
CA PRO A 246 -65.99 19.13 -19.25
C PRO A 246 -66.26 17.80 -19.99
N GLY A 247 -67.00 16.90 -19.33
CA GLY A 247 -67.26 15.54 -19.80
C GLY A 247 -67.64 15.33 -21.27
N PRO A 248 -68.29 16.29 -21.98
CA PRO A 248 -68.53 16.17 -23.42
C PRO A 248 -67.25 16.12 -24.29
N VAL A 249 -66.19 16.83 -23.91
CA VAL A 249 -64.95 16.88 -24.71
C VAL A 249 -64.17 15.56 -24.61
N VAL A 250 -64.17 14.93 -23.43
CA VAL A 250 -63.54 13.62 -23.20
C VAL A 250 -64.24 12.53 -24.03
N ARG A 251 -65.57 12.58 -24.13
CA ARG A 251 -66.33 11.67 -25.01
C ARG A 251 -66.03 11.87 -26.50
N SER A 252 -65.73 13.09 -26.94
CA SER A 252 -65.35 13.35 -28.34
C SER A 252 -63.95 12.86 -28.69
N MET A 253 -62.99 12.90 -27.75
CA MET A 253 -61.64 12.39 -27.99
C MET A 253 -61.53 10.87 -27.83
N ALA A 254 -62.35 10.24 -26.99
CA ALA A 254 -62.42 8.78 -26.88
C ALA A 254 -63.08 8.10 -28.10
N ALA A 255 -63.76 8.87 -28.95
CA ALA A 255 -64.39 8.36 -30.18
C ALA A 255 -63.43 8.28 -31.37
N VAL A 256 -62.17 8.71 -31.21
CA VAL A 256 -61.15 8.54 -32.26
C VAL A 256 -60.59 7.11 -32.14
N PRO A 257 -60.86 6.21 -33.10
CA PRO A 257 -60.34 4.85 -33.05
C PRO A 257 -58.82 4.88 -33.16
N LEU A 258 -58.14 4.34 -32.14
CA LEU A 258 -56.72 4.03 -32.24
C LEU A 258 -56.56 2.93 -33.30
N PRO A 259 -55.81 3.16 -34.39
CA PRO A 259 -55.47 2.08 -35.31
C PRO A 259 -54.59 1.10 -34.52
N VAL A 260 -55.16 -0.09 -34.28
CA VAL A 260 -54.40 -1.26 -33.84
C VAL A 260 -53.36 -1.50 -34.94
N LEU A 261 -52.09 -1.28 -34.63
CA LEU A 261 -51.02 -1.81 -35.46
C LEU A 261 -51.05 -3.32 -35.25
N ASP A 262 -51.76 -4.00 -36.14
CA ASP A 262 -51.73 -5.45 -36.23
C ASP A 262 -50.26 -5.88 -36.34
N GLU A 263 -49.87 -6.77 -35.44
CA GLU A 263 -48.58 -7.45 -35.47
C GLU A 263 -48.54 -8.27 -36.77
N ASP A 264 -47.82 -7.77 -37.77
CA ASP A 264 -47.62 -8.40 -39.07
C ASP A 264 -46.71 -9.62 -38.92
N ASP A 265 -47.33 -10.72 -38.49
CA ASP A 265 -46.78 -12.08 -38.47
C ASP A 265 -46.95 -12.68 -39.88
N GLY A 266 -46.06 -12.28 -40.79
CA GLY A 266 -46.15 -12.61 -42.21
C GLY A 266 -44.78 -12.93 -42.81
N GLY A 267 -44.33 -14.16 -42.60
CA GLY A 267 -43.14 -14.69 -43.26
C GLY A 267 -43.27 -14.72 -44.78
N SER A 268 -42.17 -14.41 -45.46
CA SER A 268 -41.90 -14.92 -46.80
C SER A 268 -40.40 -15.04 -46.99
N ASP A 269 -40.01 -16.29 -47.20
CA ASP A 269 -38.76 -16.74 -47.80
C ASP A 269 -38.54 -16.13 -49.20
N ASP A 270 -37.29 -16.29 -49.63
CA ASP A 270 -36.79 -16.34 -51.00
C ASP A 270 -36.20 -15.08 -51.66
N GLU A 271 -34.85 -15.07 -51.58
CA GLU A 271 -33.93 -15.20 -52.73
C GLU A 271 -33.69 -14.02 -53.68
N ALA A 272 -32.44 -13.98 -54.11
CA ALA A 272 -31.90 -13.41 -55.34
C ALA A 272 -31.58 -11.89 -55.41
N GLU A 273 -30.27 -11.66 -55.24
CA GLU A 273 -29.39 -11.13 -56.29
C GLU A 273 -29.57 -9.68 -56.82
N ASP A 274 -28.55 -8.91 -56.47
CA ASP A 274 -27.57 -8.34 -57.42
C ASP A 274 -27.88 -6.99 -58.09
N ARG A 275 -26.80 -6.20 -58.14
CA ARG A 275 -26.47 -5.10 -59.07
C ARG A 275 -27.03 -3.68 -58.87
N LYS A 276 -26.05 -2.83 -58.55
CA LYS A 276 -25.60 -1.65 -59.32
C LYS A 276 -26.65 -0.57 -59.66
N GLY A 277 -26.46 0.58 -59.02
CA GLY A 277 -25.70 1.67 -59.63
C GLY A 277 -26.47 2.74 -60.43
N ALA A 278 -25.92 3.95 -60.31
CA ALA A 278 -26.16 5.17 -61.12
C ALA A 278 -27.50 5.88 -60.88
N ALA A 279 -27.52 7.07 -60.25
CA ALA A 279 -27.00 8.37 -60.72
C ALA A 279 -27.72 8.92 -61.96
N ALA A 280 -28.54 9.96 -61.76
CA ALA A 280 -28.80 11.10 -62.66
C ALA A 280 -29.90 11.96 -61.99
N ALA A 281 -29.68 13.20 -61.58
CA ALA A 281 -29.35 14.44 -62.32
C ALA A 281 -30.57 15.20 -62.86
N GLY A 282 -30.59 16.51 -62.58
CA GLY A 282 -31.48 17.54 -63.14
C GLY A 282 -32.68 17.86 -62.24
N GLY A 283 -32.77 19.01 -61.56
CA GLY A 283 -32.96 20.36 -62.11
C GLY A 283 -34.47 20.71 -61.97
N GLY A 284 -34.97 21.89 -61.60
CA GLY A 284 -34.48 23.21 -61.23
C GLY A 284 -35.74 24.07 -60.95
N GLY A 285 -35.58 25.21 -60.28
CA GLY A 285 -36.65 26.21 -60.00
C GLY A 285 -37.51 25.83 -58.79
N GLY A 286 -37.77 26.68 -57.80
CA GLY A 286 -37.87 28.13 -57.76
C GLY A 286 -39.27 28.45 -57.19
N GLY A 287 -39.35 28.89 -55.94
CA GLY A 287 -40.62 29.25 -55.31
C GLY A 287 -40.53 29.28 -53.78
N ASP A 288 -40.73 30.46 -53.22
CA ASP A 288 -40.67 30.82 -51.80
C ASP A 288 -41.65 30.04 -50.91
N ASP A 289 -41.19 29.61 -49.73
CA ASP A 289 -42.05 29.38 -48.56
C ASP A 289 -41.26 29.56 -47.21
N PRO A 290 -41.84 30.22 -46.20
CA PRO A 290 -41.25 30.41 -44.86
C PRO A 290 -41.41 29.16 -43.94
N PRO A 291 -40.71 29.11 -42.79
CA PRO A 291 -40.34 27.85 -42.15
C PRO A 291 -41.39 27.35 -41.15
N VAL A 292 -41.68 26.04 -41.18
CA VAL A 292 -42.34 25.34 -40.06
C VAL A 292 -41.41 24.25 -39.54
N GLN A 293 -40.94 24.48 -38.31
CA GLN A 293 -40.16 23.55 -37.50
C GLN A 293 -40.99 22.30 -37.17
N SER A 294 -40.52 21.14 -37.61
CA SER A 294 -40.91 19.83 -37.08
C SER A 294 -39.64 19.09 -36.68
N ALA A 295 -39.24 19.22 -35.42
CA ALA A 295 -38.15 18.45 -34.81
C ALA A 295 -38.38 18.30 -33.30
N ALA A 296 -39.43 17.57 -32.92
CA ALA A 296 -39.70 17.19 -31.53
C ALA A 296 -40.12 15.71 -31.37
N GLY A 297 -39.70 14.83 -32.29
CA GLY A 297 -39.99 13.39 -32.22
C GLY A 297 -38.80 12.49 -31.85
N ALA A 298 -37.56 12.99 -31.89
CA ALA A 298 -36.37 12.12 -31.85
C ALA A 298 -35.67 12.02 -30.48
N LYS A 299 -36.26 12.52 -29.37
CA LYS A 299 -35.58 12.58 -28.05
C LYS A 299 -36.12 11.65 -26.97
N MET A 300 -37.08 10.77 -27.28
CA MET A 300 -37.71 9.92 -26.25
C MET A 300 -37.24 8.46 -26.24
N VAL A 301 -36.42 8.03 -27.21
CA VAL A 301 -35.90 6.65 -27.26
C VAL A 301 -34.51 6.50 -26.58
N ALA A 302 -33.76 7.60 -26.42
CA ALA A 302 -32.43 7.56 -25.79
C ALA A 302 -32.45 7.47 -24.24
N ALA A 303 -33.57 7.78 -23.59
CA ALA A 303 -33.66 7.79 -22.13
C ALA A 303 -33.95 6.40 -21.50
N ALA A 304 -34.51 5.46 -22.26
CA ALA A 304 -34.86 4.13 -21.75
C ALA A 304 -33.65 3.18 -21.67
N ASN A 305 -32.62 3.36 -22.50
CA ASN A 305 -31.42 2.53 -22.49
C ASN A 305 -30.37 2.93 -21.43
N ALA A 306 -30.43 4.14 -20.89
CA ALA A 306 -29.50 4.59 -19.83
C ALA A 306 -29.86 4.06 -18.43
N VAL A 307 -31.13 3.74 -18.18
CA VAL A 307 -31.58 3.21 -16.87
C VAL A 307 -31.26 1.72 -16.74
N LYS A 308 -31.19 0.98 -17.86
CA LYS A 308 -30.90 -0.46 -17.88
C LYS A 308 -29.41 -0.76 -17.61
N SER A 309 -28.48 0.18 -17.85
CA SER A 309 -27.06 -0.02 -17.55
C SER A 309 -26.66 0.33 -16.10
N MET A 310 -27.46 1.12 -15.37
CA MET A 310 -27.16 1.44 -13.96
C MET A 310 -27.63 0.35 -12.98
N VAL A 311 -28.66 -0.42 -13.32
CA VAL A 311 -29.14 -1.54 -12.48
C VAL A 311 -28.19 -2.75 -12.54
N ALA A 312 -27.45 -2.93 -13.63
CA ALA A 312 -26.49 -4.02 -13.79
C ALA A 312 -25.19 -3.81 -12.98
N VAL A 313 -24.78 -2.56 -12.71
CA VAL A 313 -23.55 -2.27 -11.93
C VAL A 313 -23.80 -2.38 -10.42
N ALA A 314 -25.02 -2.11 -9.94
CA ALA A 314 -25.38 -2.31 -8.54
C ALA A 314 -25.51 -3.80 -8.15
N GLY A 315 -25.84 -4.68 -9.10
CA GLY A 315 -25.90 -6.13 -8.89
C GLY A 315 -24.54 -6.82 -8.73
N ALA A 316 -23.48 -6.28 -9.35
CA ALA A 316 -22.14 -6.85 -9.27
C ALA A 316 -21.41 -6.50 -7.96
N ALA A 317 -21.69 -5.34 -7.35
CA ALA A 317 -21.11 -4.94 -6.07
C ALA A 317 -21.71 -5.71 -4.86
N SER A 318 -22.93 -6.21 -4.98
CA SER A 318 -23.60 -7.00 -3.93
C SER A 318 -23.16 -8.47 -3.87
N ALA A 319 -22.48 -8.99 -4.91
CA ALA A 319 -22.02 -10.37 -4.97
C ALA A 319 -20.61 -10.57 -4.37
N ALA A 320 -19.83 -9.50 -4.17
CA ALA A 320 -18.50 -9.55 -3.56
C ALA A 320 -18.51 -9.47 -2.02
N ALA A 321 -19.67 -9.18 -1.39
CA ALA A 321 -19.80 -9.04 0.06
C ALA A 321 -20.27 -10.31 0.79
N LYS A 322 -20.31 -11.46 0.12
CA LYS A 322 -20.77 -12.75 0.67
C LYS A 322 -19.72 -13.85 0.52
N LEU A 323 -18.51 -13.61 1.04
CA LEU A 323 -17.52 -14.65 1.31
C LEU A 323 -16.54 -14.14 2.35
N HIS A 324 -16.92 -14.25 3.63
CA HIS A 324 -16.08 -14.56 4.80
C HIS A 324 -16.83 -14.18 6.08
N SER A 325 -17.74 -15.06 6.49
CA SER A 325 -18.23 -15.10 7.86
C SER A 325 -18.17 -16.55 8.32
N GLY A 326 -17.13 -16.88 9.08
CA GLY A 326 -16.97 -18.13 9.82
C GLY A 326 -16.45 -17.81 11.24
N PRO A 327 -16.96 -18.48 12.29
CA PRO A 327 -16.92 -17.97 13.66
C PRO A 327 -15.77 -18.53 14.52
N ASN A 328 -15.70 -18.04 15.76
CA ASN A 328 -14.90 -18.48 16.93
C ASN A 328 -13.67 -17.58 17.18
N GLY A 329 -13.35 -17.12 18.39
CA GLY A 329 -13.88 -17.36 19.73
C GLY A 329 -12.96 -16.61 20.71
N ALA A 330 -13.51 -16.14 21.81
CA ALA A 330 -12.84 -15.30 22.80
C ALA A 330 -11.97 -16.09 23.80
N GLY A 331 -10.96 -15.40 24.35
CA GLY A 331 -10.32 -15.68 25.64
C GLY A 331 -9.16 -16.68 25.60
N THR A 332 -8.05 -16.55 26.34
CA THR A 332 -7.64 -15.69 27.46
C THR A 332 -6.13 -15.81 27.64
N ALA A 333 -5.52 -14.82 28.28
CA ALA A 333 -4.11 -14.81 28.70
C ALA A 333 -3.82 -15.82 29.84
N ALA A 334 -2.60 -16.40 29.85
CA ALA A 334 -1.58 -16.26 30.93
C ALA A 334 -0.56 -17.44 30.99
N ALA A 335 0.71 -17.05 31.06
CA ALA A 335 1.83 -17.57 31.88
C ALA A 335 2.40 -19.02 31.73
N ALA A 336 3.71 -19.01 31.42
CA ALA A 336 4.82 -19.72 32.09
C ALA A 336 5.17 -21.20 31.80
N ALA A 337 6.36 -21.34 31.18
CA ALA A 337 7.50 -22.21 31.51
C ALA A 337 7.48 -23.73 31.21
N SER A 338 8.72 -24.23 31.00
CA SER A 338 9.16 -25.61 30.70
C SER A 338 9.02 -26.00 29.22
N GLY A 339 10.08 -26.16 28.42
CA GLY A 339 11.25 -27.01 28.63
C GLY A 339 11.14 -28.20 27.67
N GLY A 340 11.98 -28.26 26.64
CA GLY A 340 12.02 -29.39 25.70
C GLY A 340 12.66 -29.09 24.36
N ASP A 341 13.90 -29.56 24.18
CA ASP A 341 14.65 -29.67 22.93
C ASP A 341 13.80 -30.00 21.70
N LYS A 342 13.84 -29.12 20.68
CA LYS A 342 13.89 -29.51 19.27
C LYS A 342 14.69 -28.49 18.47
N ALA A 343 15.80 -28.95 17.92
CA ALA A 343 16.58 -28.25 16.92
C ALA A 343 15.69 -27.93 15.70
N ILE A 344 15.50 -26.65 15.42
CA ILE A 344 14.98 -26.18 14.14
C ILE A 344 16.18 -26.03 13.21
N VAL A 345 16.34 -27.02 12.32
CA VAL A 345 17.17 -26.90 11.12
C VAL A 345 16.40 -26.01 10.15
N VAL A 346 16.77 -24.74 10.05
CA VAL A 346 16.34 -23.86 8.96
C VAL A 346 17.22 -24.17 7.76
N ALA A 347 16.80 -25.14 6.95
CA ALA A 347 17.25 -25.27 5.58
C ALA A 347 16.54 -24.19 4.76
N GLY A 348 17.23 -23.08 4.52
CA GLY A 348 16.81 -22.07 3.56
C GLY A 348 17.20 -22.53 2.16
N GLU A 349 16.30 -23.25 1.49
CA GLU A 349 16.37 -23.56 0.07
C GLU A 349 15.08 -23.03 -0.57
N GLY A 350 15.21 -22.15 -1.56
CA GLY A 350 14.09 -21.60 -2.33
C GLY A 350 13.41 -20.37 -1.72
N GLY A 351 14.12 -19.24 -1.69
CA GLY A 351 13.47 -17.94 -1.54
C GLY A 351 13.01 -17.48 -2.92
N ASP A 352 11.69 -17.47 -3.13
CA ASP A 352 11.04 -17.04 -4.37
C ASP A 352 11.48 -15.64 -4.77
N GLU A 353 12.27 -15.54 -5.85
CA GLU A 353 12.65 -14.27 -6.51
C GLU A 353 11.41 -13.47 -6.93
N GLU A 354 10.25 -14.13 -7.06
CA GLU A 354 8.97 -13.53 -7.44
C GLU A 354 8.40 -12.61 -6.34
N GLY A 355 8.61 -12.95 -5.06
CA GLY A 355 8.15 -12.11 -3.94
C GLY A 355 8.96 -10.83 -3.77
N VAL A 356 10.28 -10.89 -4.03
CA VAL A 356 11.16 -9.71 -4.02
C VAL A 356 10.91 -8.84 -5.25
N ALA A 357 10.68 -9.45 -6.42
CA ALA A 357 10.34 -8.73 -7.65
C ALA A 357 8.98 -8.01 -7.56
N ALA A 358 7.95 -8.63 -6.95
CA ALA A 358 6.65 -8.01 -6.74
C ALA A 358 6.73 -6.80 -5.78
N MET A 359 7.52 -6.91 -4.72
CA MET A 359 7.71 -5.80 -3.78
C MET A 359 8.57 -4.67 -4.39
N GLN A 360 9.49 -5.00 -5.29
CA GLN A 360 10.29 -4.03 -6.03
C GLN A 360 9.50 -3.35 -7.17
N GLN A 361 8.55 -4.05 -7.80
CA GLN A 361 7.60 -3.45 -8.76
C GLN A 361 6.62 -2.48 -8.07
N LEU A 362 6.13 -2.80 -6.88
CA LEU A 362 5.29 -1.89 -6.09
C LEU A 362 6.05 -0.62 -5.67
N LEU A 363 7.35 -0.72 -5.40
CA LEU A 363 8.20 0.44 -5.10
C LEU A 363 8.56 1.29 -6.33
N LEU A 364 8.55 0.71 -7.53
CA LEU A 364 8.82 1.42 -8.79
C LEU A 364 7.58 2.07 -9.40
N GLN A 365 6.36 1.66 -9.02
CA GLN A 365 5.12 2.29 -9.47
C GLN A 365 4.76 3.57 -8.71
N ASP A 366 5.43 3.85 -7.58
CA ASP A 366 5.21 5.03 -6.73
C ASP A 366 6.29 6.13 -6.91
N GLN A 367 7.18 5.98 -7.90
CA GLN A 367 8.06 7.03 -8.44
C GLN A 367 7.47 7.57 -9.74
#